data_AF-D7KZS8-F1
#
_entry.id   AF-D7KZS8-F1
#
_cell.length_a   1.000
_cell.length_b   1.000
_cell.length_c   1.000
_cell.angle_alpha   90.00
_cell.angle_beta   90.00
_cell.angle_gamma   90.00
#
_symmetry.space_group_name_H-M   'P 1'
#
loop_
_entity.id
_entity.type
_entity.pdbx_description
1 polymer ?
#
loop_
_entity_poly.entity_id
_entity_poly.type
_entity_poly.pdbx_seq_one_letter_code
_entity_poly.pdbx_strand_id
1 'polypeptide(L)'
;MALLGGVRDVPANQNSGEVESLARFAVDEHNKKENALLEFARVVKAKEQVVAGTMHHLTLEILDAGEKKLYEAKVWVKSWLNFKELQEFKPAASDAPAITPSDLGCKQDEHESGWREVPGDDPEVQHVAEHAVKTLQQRSNSLFPYELLEVVHANAEVTGEAAKYNMLLKLKRGEKEEKFKVEVHKNHEGALHFNRMEQHHD
;
A
#
# COMPACT_ATOMS: atom_id res chain seq x y z
N MET A 1 24.05 -8.62 -9.10
CA MET A 1 23.89 -7.46 -8.18
C MET A 1 22.68 -6.68 -8.67
N ALA A 2 21.57 -6.69 -7.91
CA ALA A 2 20.31 -6.05 -8.30
C ALA A 2 20.21 -4.67 -7.63
N LEU A 3 19.94 -3.64 -8.43
CA LEU A 3 19.70 -2.27 -7.97
C LEU A 3 18.34 -2.21 -7.27
N LEU A 4 18.34 -1.87 -5.99
CA LEU A 4 17.15 -1.66 -5.16
C LEU A 4 16.38 -0.43 -5.68
N GLY A 5 15.10 -0.59 -6.01
CA GLY A 5 14.16 0.51 -6.31
C GLY A 5 13.76 0.71 -7.78
N GLY A 6 14.36 0.01 -8.74
CA GLY A 6 13.98 0.11 -10.16
C GLY A 6 12.93 -0.93 -10.56
N VAL A 7 11.82 -0.49 -11.18
CA VAL A 7 10.90 -1.40 -11.89
C VAL A 7 11.71 -2.08 -13.00
N ARG A 8 11.87 -3.41 -12.93
CA ARG A 8 12.49 -4.21 -13.99
C ARG A 8 11.40 -4.92 -14.77
N ASP A 9 11.43 -4.74 -16.09
CA ASP A 9 10.70 -5.63 -16.98
C ASP A 9 11.26 -7.04 -16.83
N VAL A 10 10.38 -7.99 -16.53
CA VAL A 10 10.76 -9.39 -16.45
C VAL A 10 10.76 -9.93 -17.88
N PRO A 11 11.91 -10.30 -18.46
CA PRO A 11 11.92 -10.88 -19.79
C PRO A 11 11.10 -12.17 -19.76
N ALA A 12 10.16 -12.30 -20.69
CA ALA A 12 9.16 -13.38 -20.79
C ALA A 12 9.74 -14.80 -20.76
N ASN A 13 11.06 -14.94 -20.91
CA ASN A 13 11.76 -16.21 -21.06
C ASN A 13 12.40 -16.75 -19.77
N GLN A 14 12.44 -16.00 -18.66
CA GLN A 14 13.15 -16.44 -17.43
C GLN A 14 12.24 -16.79 -16.23
N ASN A 15 10.99 -16.32 -16.19
CA ASN A 15 10.10 -16.52 -15.02
C ASN A 15 8.65 -16.87 -15.40
N SER A 16 8.42 -17.45 -16.58
CA SER A 16 7.06 -17.67 -17.12
C SER A 16 6.17 -18.54 -16.22
N GLY A 17 6.72 -19.56 -15.53
CA GLY A 17 5.94 -20.42 -14.63
C GLY A 17 5.46 -19.74 -13.34
N GLU A 18 6.33 -18.96 -12.68
CA GLU A 18 5.98 -18.25 -11.44
C GLU A 18 5.03 -17.07 -11.73
N VAL A 19 5.31 -16.32 -12.80
CA VAL A 19 4.47 -15.21 -13.28
C VAL A 19 3.08 -15.70 -13.66
N GLU A 20 2.96 -16.84 -14.35
CA GLU A 20 1.67 -17.44 -14.68
C GLU A 20 0.92 -17.92 -13.42
N SER A 21 1.64 -18.50 -12.45
CA SER A 21 1.04 -18.92 -11.18
C SER A 21 0.48 -17.74 -10.38
N LEU A 22 1.20 -16.61 -10.36
CA LEU A 22 0.74 -15.36 -9.75
C LEU A 22 -0.47 -14.76 -10.50
N ALA A 23 -0.46 -14.83 -11.83
CA ALA A 23 -1.57 -14.38 -12.66
C ALA A 23 -2.85 -15.16 -12.37
N ARG A 24 -2.77 -16.50 -12.31
CA ARG A 24 -3.91 -17.35 -11.96
C ARG A 24 -4.41 -17.09 -10.55
N PHE A 25 -3.50 -16.90 -9.61
CA PHE A 25 -3.84 -16.54 -8.23
C PHE A 25 -4.60 -15.21 -8.16
N ALA A 26 -4.17 -14.20 -8.93
CA ALA A 26 -4.85 -12.91 -8.99
C ALA A 26 -6.29 -13.03 -9.51
N VAL A 27 -6.50 -13.80 -10.59
CA VAL A 27 -7.84 -14.02 -11.16
C VAL A 27 -8.74 -14.80 -10.20
N ASP A 28 -8.21 -15.87 -9.57
CA ASP A 28 -8.97 -16.67 -8.61
C ASP A 28 -9.37 -15.86 -7.37
N GLU A 29 -8.45 -15.07 -6.82
CA GLU A 29 -8.71 -14.24 -5.64
C GLU A 29 -9.73 -13.13 -5.94
N HIS A 30 -9.68 -12.53 -7.12
CA HIS A 30 -10.69 -11.57 -7.57
C HIS A 30 -12.05 -12.23 -7.78
N ASN A 31 -12.11 -13.37 -8.47
CA ASN A 31 -13.36 -14.13 -8.67
C ASN A 31 -14.00 -14.51 -7.32
N LYS A 32 -13.19 -14.90 -6.33
CA LYS A 32 -13.67 -15.23 -4.98
C LYS A 32 -14.18 -14.02 -4.20
N LYS A 33 -13.54 -12.85 -4.36
CA LYS A 33 -13.93 -11.60 -3.66
C LYS A 33 -15.15 -10.94 -4.29
N GLU A 34 -15.19 -10.82 -5.62
CA GLU A 34 -16.24 -10.09 -6.35
C GLU A 34 -17.32 -11.01 -6.95
N ASN A 35 -17.26 -12.33 -6.73
CA ASN A 35 -18.13 -13.31 -7.39
C ASN A 35 -18.15 -13.15 -8.92
N ALA A 36 -17.01 -12.77 -9.49
CA ALA A 36 -16.83 -12.64 -10.93
C ALA A 36 -16.51 -14.00 -11.57
N LEU A 37 -16.78 -14.12 -12.88
CA LEU A 37 -16.50 -15.31 -13.68
C LEU A 37 -15.44 -15.00 -14.74
N LEU A 38 -14.31 -14.46 -14.29
CA LEU A 38 -13.20 -14.11 -15.18
C LEU A 38 -12.36 -15.35 -15.49
N GLU A 39 -12.06 -15.57 -16.76
CA GLU A 39 -11.21 -16.67 -17.21
C GLU A 39 -9.83 -16.16 -17.63
N PHE A 40 -8.77 -16.67 -17.00
CA PHE A 40 -7.40 -16.30 -17.35
C PHE A 40 -7.03 -16.85 -18.74
N ALA A 41 -6.66 -15.97 -19.68
CA ALA A 41 -6.22 -16.40 -21.01
C ALA A 41 -4.69 -16.48 -21.11
N ARG A 42 -3.98 -15.37 -20.87
CA ARG A 42 -2.50 -15.31 -20.92
C ARG A 42 -1.93 -14.08 -20.22
N VAL A 43 -0.63 -14.12 -19.92
CA VAL A 43 0.11 -12.94 -19.47
C VAL A 43 0.64 -12.18 -20.67
N VAL A 44 0.36 -10.88 -20.74
CA VAL A 44 0.80 -9.97 -21.82
C VAL A 44 2.11 -9.27 -21.43
N LYS A 45 2.20 -8.80 -20.18
CA LYS A 45 3.40 -8.17 -19.63
C LYS A 45 3.56 -8.53 -18.17
N ALA A 46 4.80 -8.63 -17.74
CA ALA A 46 5.15 -8.82 -16.33
C ALA A 46 6.31 -7.89 -15.99
N LYS A 47 6.11 -7.10 -14.95
CA LYS A 47 7.14 -6.25 -14.36
C LYS A 47 7.28 -6.61 -12.89
N GLU A 48 8.49 -6.45 -12.39
CA GLU A 48 8.80 -6.70 -11.00
C GLU A 48 9.38 -5.44 -10.37
N GLN A 49 8.92 -5.14 -9.17
CA GLN A 49 9.37 -4.01 -8.39
C GLN A 49 9.77 -4.48 -7.00
N VAL A 50 11.02 -4.23 -6.63
CA VAL A 50 11.52 -4.53 -5.28
C VAL A 50 11.08 -3.41 -4.34
N VAL A 51 10.28 -3.75 -3.34
CA VAL A 51 9.73 -2.86 -2.30
C VAL A 51 9.99 -3.48 -0.92
N ALA A 52 9.09 -3.34 0.06
CA ALA A 52 9.09 -4.16 1.28
C ALA A 52 8.61 -5.61 0.99
N GLY A 53 9.18 -6.22 -0.06
CA GLY A 53 8.80 -7.48 -0.69
C GLY A 53 9.18 -7.43 -2.17
N THR A 54 8.57 -8.33 -2.94
CA THR A 54 8.56 -8.29 -4.39
C THR A 54 7.15 -7.98 -4.85
N MET A 55 6.95 -6.87 -5.54
CA MET A 55 5.67 -6.51 -6.14
C MET A 55 5.71 -6.87 -7.62
N HIS A 56 4.80 -7.74 -8.05
CA HIS A 56 4.66 -8.15 -9.43
C HIS A 56 3.50 -7.40 -10.08
N HIS A 57 3.81 -6.63 -11.10
CA HIS A 57 2.83 -5.91 -11.90
C HIS A 57 2.60 -6.74 -13.16
N LEU A 58 1.41 -7.30 -13.27
CA LEU A 58 1.05 -8.26 -14.30
C LEU A 58 -0.04 -7.63 -15.17
N THR A 59 0.18 -7.60 -16.48
CA THR A 59 -0.88 -7.31 -17.44
C THR A 59 -1.36 -8.65 -17.99
N LEU A 60 -2.61 -8.98 -17.70
CA LEU A 60 -3.25 -10.25 -18.03
C LEU A 60 -4.29 -10.01 -19.13
N GLU A 61 -4.36 -10.94 -20.08
CA GLU A 61 -5.50 -11.05 -20.98
C GLU A 61 -6.49 -12.02 -20.32
N ILE A 62 -7.72 -11.56 -20.14
CA ILE A 62 -8.79 -12.25 -19.44
C ILE A 62 -10.01 -12.32 -20.36
N LEU A 63 -10.70 -13.45 -20.34
CA LEU A 63 -11.97 -13.64 -21.01
C LEU A 63 -13.09 -13.38 -20.00
N ASP A 64 -13.83 -12.30 -20.22
CA ASP A 64 -15.00 -11.92 -19.44
C ASP A 64 -16.24 -12.13 -20.31
N ALA A 65 -17.08 -13.12 -19.97
CA ALA A 65 -18.26 -13.49 -20.75
C ALA A 65 -18.00 -13.74 -22.27
N GLY A 66 -16.80 -14.18 -22.62
CA GLY A 66 -16.38 -14.43 -24.01
C GLY A 66 -15.68 -13.26 -24.72
N GLU A 67 -15.59 -12.10 -24.08
CA GLU A 67 -14.82 -10.96 -24.58
C GLU A 67 -13.41 -10.93 -23.98
N LYS A 68 -12.39 -10.79 -24.83
CA LYS A 68 -11.00 -10.63 -24.39
C LYS A 68 -10.79 -9.20 -23.92
N LYS A 69 -10.51 -9.04 -22.63
CA LYS A 69 -10.20 -7.76 -21.99
C LYS A 69 -8.82 -7.85 -21.36
N LEU A 70 -8.10 -6.74 -21.39
CA LEU A 70 -6.84 -6.63 -20.67
C LEU A 70 -7.14 -6.19 -19.24
N TYR A 71 -6.42 -6.77 -18.28
CA TYR A 71 -6.50 -6.45 -16.87
C TYR A 71 -5.09 -6.24 -16.33
N GLU A 72 -4.95 -5.30 -15.41
CA GLU A 72 -3.75 -5.10 -14.62
C GLU A 72 -3.97 -5.67 -13.23
N ALA A 73 -3.07 -6.56 -12.83
CA ALA A 73 -3.03 -7.15 -11.51
C ALA A 73 -1.69 -6.82 -10.83
N LYS A 74 -1.75 -6.37 -9.57
CA LYS A 74 -0.58 -6.18 -8.72
C LYS A 74 -0.60 -7.22 -7.61
N VAL A 75 0.42 -8.08 -7.60
CA VAL A 75 0.56 -9.13 -6.59
C VAL A 75 1.77 -8.83 -5.73
N TRP A 76 1.56 -8.70 -4.42
CA TRP A 76 2.63 -8.45 -3.48
C TRP A 76 3.06 -9.74 -2.79
N VAL A 77 4.33 -10.09 -2.94
CA VAL A 77 4.94 -11.31 -2.41
C VAL A 77 6.01 -10.95 -1.40
N LYS A 78 5.95 -11.54 -0.20
CA LYS A 78 7.02 -11.46 0.81
C LYS A 78 7.54 -12.87 1.04
N SER A 79 8.60 -13.23 0.34
CA SER A 79 9.17 -14.59 0.37
C SER A 79 9.63 -15.01 1.77
N TRP A 80 10.02 -14.06 2.62
CA TRP A 80 10.42 -14.33 4.01
C TRP A 80 9.24 -14.59 4.96
N LEU A 81 8.01 -14.27 4.56
CA LEU A 81 6.80 -14.51 5.35
C LEU A 81 5.85 -15.53 4.71
N ASN A 82 6.21 -16.09 3.54
CA ASN A 82 5.30 -16.86 2.67
C ASN A 82 3.96 -16.14 2.42
N PHE A 83 3.99 -14.80 2.40
CA PHE A 83 2.80 -13.98 2.23
C PHE A 83 2.67 -13.59 0.76
N LYS A 84 1.50 -13.86 0.17
CA LYS A 84 1.12 -13.40 -1.17
C LYS A 84 -0.28 -12.81 -1.09
N GLU A 85 -0.47 -11.63 -1.67
CA GLU A 85 -1.75 -10.93 -1.64
C GLU A 85 -1.97 -10.17 -2.94
N LEU A 86 -3.20 -10.23 -3.47
CA LEU A 86 -3.62 -9.39 -4.58
C LEU A 86 -3.91 -7.98 -4.03
N GLN A 87 -3.05 -7.05 -4.39
CA GLN A 87 -3.21 -5.64 -4.00
C GLN A 87 -4.22 -4.94 -4.88
N GLU A 88 -4.12 -5.14 -6.19
CA GLU A 88 -4.97 -4.44 -7.15
C GLU A 88 -5.30 -5.36 -8.31
N PHE A 89 -6.53 -5.26 -8.81
CA PHE A 89 -7.00 -5.93 -10.00
C PHE A 89 -8.00 -5.04 -10.70
N LYS A 90 -7.61 -4.48 -11.86
CA LYS A 90 -8.42 -3.51 -12.59
C LYS A 90 -8.40 -3.78 -14.10
N PRO A 91 -9.48 -3.50 -14.83
CA PRO A 91 -9.47 -3.57 -16.29
C PRO A 91 -8.50 -2.52 -16.85
N ALA A 92 -7.57 -2.96 -17.68
CA ALA A 92 -6.70 -2.11 -18.46
C ALA A 92 -7.53 -1.55 -19.63
N ALA A 93 -8.20 -0.42 -19.42
CA ALA A 93 -9.02 0.21 -20.45
C ALA A 93 -8.17 0.50 -21.70
N SER A 94 -8.42 -0.25 -22.78
CA SER A 94 -7.80 0.01 -24.09
C SER A 94 -8.72 0.91 -24.91
N ASP A 95 -8.19 2.07 -25.29
CA ASP A 95 -8.63 2.99 -26.35
C ASP A 95 -9.98 3.74 -26.21
N ALA A 96 -9.91 4.91 -25.58
CA ALA A 96 -10.48 6.14 -26.14
C ALA A 96 -9.35 7.19 -26.20
N PRO A 97 -9.26 8.04 -27.24
CA PRO A 97 -8.20 9.03 -27.32
C PRO A 97 -8.31 9.92 -26.10
N ALA A 98 -7.22 9.96 -25.33
CA ALA A 98 -7.06 10.90 -24.25
C ALA A 98 -7.37 12.30 -24.81
N ILE A 99 -8.47 12.88 -24.35
CA ILE A 99 -8.45 14.32 -24.10
C ILE A 99 -7.38 14.45 -23.04
N THR A 100 -6.15 14.71 -23.50
CA THR A 100 -4.99 14.87 -22.66
C THR A 100 -5.28 16.02 -21.70
N PRO A 101 -5.08 15.87 -20.37
CA PRO A 101 -5.11 16.98 -19.42
C PRO A 101 -3.97 17.99 -19.63
N SER A 102 -3.28 17.93 -20.78
CA SER A 102 -2.25 18.89 -21.19
C SER A 102 -2.77 20.31 -21.44
N ASP A 103 -4.10 20.55 -21.44
CA ASP A 103 -4.67 21.90 -21.61
C ASP A 103 -5.12 22.57 -20.28
N LEU A 104 -5.17 21.82 -19.17
CA LEU A 104 -5.54 22.38 -17.87
C LEU A 104 -4.61 21.79 -16.80
N GLY A 105 -3.53 22.52 -16.50
CA GLY A 105 -2.46 22.10 -15.59
C GLY A 105 -2.93 21.81 -14.16
N CYS A 106 -3.47 20.61 -13.94
CA CYS A 106 -3.77 20.07 -12.63
C CYS A 106 -3.21 18.66 -12.55
N LYS A 107 -2.24 18.47 -11.66
CA LYS A 107 -1.73 17.15 -11.26
C LYS A 107 -2.91 16.32 -10.75
N GLN A 108 -3.30 15.29 -11.48
CA GLN A 108 -4.16 14.25 -10.95
C GLN A 108 -3.25 13.17 -10.38
N ASP A 109 -3.06 13.22 -9.06
CA ASP A 109 -2.59 12.10 -8.26
C ASP A 109 -3.63 10.97 -8.35
N GLU A 110 -3.53 10.25 -9.46
CA GLU A 110 -4.28 9.05 -9.84
C GLU A 110 -4.36 8.09 -8.65
N HIS A 111 -5.54 7.53 -8.41
CA HIS A 111 -5.89 6.65 -7.30
C HIS A 111 -4.78 5.62 -6.98
N GLU A 112 -3.99 5.90 -5.94
CA GLU A 112 -3.06 4.92 -5.37
C GLU A 112 -3.73 4.32 -4.15
N SER A 113 -4.41 3.20 -4.36
CA SER A 113 -4.86 2.33 -3.28
C SER A 113 -3.62 1.65 -2.69
N GLY A 114 -3.01 2.30 -1.71
CA GLY A 114 -1.81 1.84 -1.01
C GLY A 114 -1.30 2.90 -0.03
N TRP A 115 -0.31 2.54 0.80
CA TRP A 115 0.33 3.47 1.72
C TRP A 115 0.92 4.67 0.97
N ARG A 116 0.28 5.83 1.08
CA ARG A 116 0.80 7.12 0.62
C ARG A 116 1.65 7.75 1.70
N GLU A 117 2.85 8.18 1.35
CA GLU A 117 3.64 9.02 2.24
C GLU A 117 2.90 10.35 2.40
N VAL A 118 2.62 10.72 3.65
CA VAL A 118 1.92 11.96 3.99
C VAL A 118 2.89 12.87 4.73
N PRO A 119 2.84 14.20 4.48
CA PRO A 119 3.70 15.14 5.19
C PRO A 119 3.44 15.08 6.69
N GLY A 120 4.50 15.10 7.51
CA GLY A 120 4.37 15.20 8.97
C GLY A 120 3.74 16.51 9.45
N ASP A 121 3.79 17.56 8.62
CA ASP A 121 3.15 18.86 8.86
C ASP A 121 1.65 18.88 8.52
N ASP A 122 1.09 17.80 7.99
CA ASP A 122 -0.33 17.75 7.68
C ASP A 122 -1.16 17.79 8.98
N PRO A 123 -2.19 18.66 9.06
CA PRO A 123 -2.98 18.80 10.28
C PRO A 123 -3.69 17.50 10.69
N GLU A 124 -4.03 16.62 9.74
CA GLU A 124 -4.57 15.30 10.09
C GLU A 124 -3.50 14.43 10.74
N VAL A 125 -2.30 14.39 10.18
CA VAL A 125 -1.19 13.57 10.68
C VAL A 125 -0.79 14.03 12.08
N GLN A 126 -0.72 15.35 12.31
CA GLN A 126 -0.46 15.91 13.63
C GLN A 126 -1.54 15.51 14.64
N HIS A 127 -2.83 15.65 14.27
CA HIS A 127 -3.93 15.27 15.15
C HIS A 127 -3.88 13.78 15.54
N VAL A 128 -3.59 12.90 14.57
CA VAL A 128 -3.45 11.46 14.81
C VAL A 128 -2.23 11.16 15.68
N ALA A 129 -1.10 11.84 15.46
CA ALA A 129 0.11 11.70 16.26
C ALA A 129 -0.11 12.13 17.71
N GLU A 130 -0.74 13.27 17.94
CA GLU A 130 -1.11 13.75 19.29
C GLU A 130 -2.05 12.79 20.00
N HIS A 131 -3.06 12.27 19.29
CA HIS A 131 -3.97 11.27 19.84
C HIS A 131 -3.22 9.99 20.22
N ALA A 132 -2.27 9.54 19.40
CA ALA A 132 -1.42 8.40 19.69
C ALA A 132 -0.56 8.62 20.94
N VAL A 133 0.07 9.80 21.08
CA VAL A 133 0.88 10.15 22.26
C VAL A 133 0.03 10.24 23.52
N LYS A 134 -1.17 10.82 23.44
CA LYS A 134 -2.11 10.86 24.56
C LYS A 134 -2.56 9.46 24.98
N THR A 135 -2.85 8.59 24.00
CA THR A 135 -3.19 7.19 24.25
C THR A 135 -2.02 6.44 24.90
N LEU A 136 -0.80 6.68 24.43
CA LEU A 136 0.42 6.15 25.02
C LEU A 136 0.58 6.62 26.47
N GLN A 137 0.41 7.91 26.75
CA GLN A 137 0.51 8.46 28.11
C GLN A 137 -0.53 7.84 29.06
N GLN A 138 -1.75 7.58 28.59
CA GLN A 138 -2.79 6.94 29.39
C GLN A 138 -2.50 5.45 29.65
N ARG A 139 -1.93 4.74 28.66
CA ARG A 139 -1.60 3.31 28.78
C ARG A 139 -0.27 3.06 29.51
N SER A 140 0.63 4.03 29.48
CA SER A 140 1.95 3.95 30.11
C SER A 140 1.88 4.52 31.52
N ASN A 141 2.37 3.77 32.50
CA ASN A 141 2.49 4.27 33.88
C ASN A 141 3.78 5.11 34.06
N SER A 142 4.06 6.00 33.09
CA SER A 142 5.31 6.76 33.06
C SER A 142 5.23 8.00 33.96
N LEU A 143 6.26 8.20 34.78
CA LEU A 143 6.42 9.37 35.66
C LEU A 143 6.72 10.66 34.88
N PHE A 144 7.19 10.55 33.64
CA PHE A 144 7.47 11.67 32.75
C PHE A 144 6.50 11.65 31.57
N PRO A 145 5.95 12.82 31.17
CA PRO A 145 5.09 12.90 30.00
C PRO A 145 5.89 12.58 28.72
N TYR A 146 5.26 11.86 27.79
CA TYR A 146 5.78 11.75 26.43
C TYR A 146 5.46 13.04 25.67
N GLU A 147 6.50 13.71 25.15
CA GLU A 147 6.38 14.87 24.29
C GLU A 147 6.70 14.47 22.85
N LEU A 148 5.82 14.81 21.91
CA LEU A 148 6.08 14.65 20.48
C LEU A 148 7.11 15.69 20.04
N LEU A 149 8.30 15.25 19.62
CA LEU A 149 9.31 16.13 19.05
C LEU A 149 9.05 16.37 17.55
N GLU A 150 8.92 15.27 16.81
CA GLU A 150 8.73 15.30 15.36
C GLU A 150 8.08 14.02 14.85
N VAL A 151 7.39 14.13 13.72
CA VAL A 151 6.93 13.00 12.91
C VAL A 151 8.02 12.73 11.88
N VAL A 152 8.83 11.69 12.11
CA VAL A 152 9.95 11.34 11.23
C VAL A 152 9.42 10.88 9.87
N HIS A 153 8.48 9.93 9.88
CA HIS A 153 7.80 9.42 8.68
C HIS A 153 6.33 9.22 9.00
N ALA A 154 5.46 9.47 8.02
CA ALA A 154 4.05 9.15 8.12
C ALA A 154 3.57 8.60 6.80
N ASN A 155 2.82 7.51 6.85
CA ASN A 155 2.12 6.98 5.71
C ASN A 155 0.64 6.74 6.06
N ALA A 156 -0.22 6.94 5.08
CA ALA A 156 -1.65 6.76 5.19
C ALA A 156 -2.15 5.84 4.08
N GLU A 157 -2.94 4.85 4.43
CA GLU A 157 -3.63 3.96 3.50
C GLU A 157 -5.13 4.16 3.68
N VAL A 158 -5.81 4.68 2.65
CA VAL A 158 -7.27 4.82 2.65
C VAL A 158 -7.86 3.57 2.00
N THR A 159 -8.56 2.77 2.79
CA THR A 159 -9.24 1.54 2.34
C THR A 159 -10.75 1.71 2.47
N GLY A 160 -11.43 2.01 1.37
CA GLY A 160 -12.89 2.21 1.35
C GLY A 160 -13.31 3.36 2.27
N GLU A 161 -13.89 3.04 3.42
CA GLU A 161 -14.36 4.02 4.41
C GLU A 161 -13.49 4.07 5.69
N ALA A 162 -12.39 3.30 5.75
CA ALA A 162 -11.44 3.34 6.85
C ALA A 162 -10.07 3.84 6.36
N ALA A 163 -9.38 4.65 7.16
CA ALA A 163 -8.02 5.08 6.89
C ALA A 163 -7.05 4.51 7.92
N LYS A 164 -5.93 3.95 7.49
CA LYS A 164 -4.86 3.49 8.37
C LYS A 164 -3.71 4.47 8.28
N TYR A 165 -3.12 4.82 9.41
CA TYR A 165 -1.97 5.70 9.52
C TYR A 165 -0.87 4.91 10.19
N ASN A 166 0.30 4.85 9.58
CA ASN A 166 1.48 4.27 10.20
C ASN A 166 2.59 5.32 10.20
N MET A 167 3.00 5.68 11.40
CA MET A 167 3.85 6.83 11.65
C MET A 167 5.05 6.41 12.49
N LEU A 168 6.19 7.01 12.21
CA LEU A 168 7.37 6.94 13.04
C LEU A 168 7.50 8.27 13.78
N LEU A 169 7.14 8.25 15.07
CA LEU A 169 7.17 9.42 15.94
C LEU A 169 8.49 9.43 16.71
N LYS A 170 9.14 10.58 16.77
CA LYS A 170 10.23 10.81 17.72
C LYS A 170 9.64 11.45 18.96
N LEU A 171 9.70 10.73 20.07
CA LEU A 171 9.15 11.16 21.34
C LEU A 171 10.28 11.44 22.33
N LYS A 172 10.10 12.47 23.15
CA LYS A 172 10.96 12.77 24.27
C LYS A 172 10.28 12.33 25.57
N ARG A 173 11.03 11.60 26.40
CA ARG A 173 10.63 11.20 27.73
C ARG A 173 11.69 11.66 28.72
N GLY A 174 11.43 12.80 29.38
CA GLY A 174 12.42 13.45 30.25
C GLY A 174 13.63 13.90 29.44
N GLU A 175 14.81 13.31 29.68
CA GLU A 175 16.05 13.61 28.95
C GLU A 175 16.35 12.62 27.81
N LYS A 176 15.50 11.61 27.61
CA LYS A 176 15.70 10.58 26.59
C LYS A 176 14.85 10.84 25.36
N GLU A 177 15.44 10.71 24.18
CA GLU A 177 14.74 10.71 22.90
C GLU A 177 14.61 9.28 22.40
N GLU A 178 13.40 8.87 22.04
CA GLU A 178 13.07 7.51 21.62
C GLU A 178 12.16 7.57 20.39
N LYS A 179 12.38 6.66 19.42
CA LYS A 179 11.52 6.55 18.23
C LYS A 179 10.47 5.47 18.44
N PHE A 180 9.23 5.78 18.08
CA PHE A 180 8.10 4.88 18.20
C PHE A 180 7.41 4.76 16.86
N LYS A 181 7.28 3.52 16.39
CA LYS A 181 6.40 3.20 15.28
C LYS A 181 4.99 3.02 15.83
N VAL A 182 4.03 3.79 15.33
CA VAL A 182 2.64 3.75 15.76
C VAL A 182 1.74 3.47 14.56
N GLU A 183 0.70 2.66 14.79
CA GLU A 183 -0.33 2.36 13.80
C GLU A 183 -1.70 2.76 14.38
N VAL A 184 -2.38 3.66 13.69
CA VAL A 184 -3.68 4.19 14.07
C VAL A 184 -4.67 3.99 12.93
N HIS A 185 -5.83 3.42 13.24
CA HIS A 185 -6.92 3.24 12.29
C HIS A 185 -8.02 4.27 12.56
N LYS A 186 -8.44 4.99 11.54
CA LYS A 186 -9.57 5.90 11.53
C LYS A 186 -10.75 5.19 10.85
N ASN A 187 -11.86 5.06 11.57
CA ASN A 187 -13.09 4.51 11.01
C ASN A 187 -13.85 5.57 10.21
N HIS A 188 -14.90 5.16 9.49
CA HIS A 188 -15.80 6.03 8.72
C HIS A 188 -16.50 7.10 9.58
N GLU A 189 -16.69 6.84 10.87
CA GLU A 189 -17.21 7.80 11.86
C GLU A 189 -16.15 8.84 12.32
N GLY A 190 -14.92 8.78 11.80
CA GLY A 190 -13.81 9.64 12.20
C GLY A 190 -13.15 9.24 13.52
N ALA A 191 -13.60 8.15 14.17
CA ALA A 191 -13.02 7.65 15.40
C ALA A 191 -11.63 7.04 15.19
N LEU A 192 -10.63 7.54 15.92
CA LEU A 192 -9.25 7.07 15.90
C LEU A 192 -9.03 5.91 16.88
N HIS A 193 -8.81 4.72 16.34
CA HIS A 193 -8.45 3.51 17.06
C HIS A 193 -6.96 3.27 16.98
N PHE A 194 -6.28 3.42 18.12
CA PHE A 194 -4.88 3.06 18.23
C PHE A 194 -4.72 1.53 18.21
N ASN A 195 -4.06 0.99 17.19
CA ASN A 195 -3.95 -0.46 17.01
C ASN A 195 -2.69 -1.00 17.68
N ARG A 196 -1.52 -0.53 17.24
CA ARG A 196 -0.23 -1.08 17.66
C ARG A 196 0.82 0.02 17.80
N MET A 197 1.74 -0.17 18.74
CA MET A 197 2.99 0.58 18.78
C MET A 197 4.16 -0.35 19.04
N GLU A 198 5.31 0.01 18.50
CA GLU A 198 6.56 -0.68 18.72
C GLU A 198 7.67 0.36 18.93
N GLN A 199 8.48 0.16 19.97
CA GLN A 199 9.68 0.97 20.15
C GLN A 199 10.67 0.59 19.07
N HIS A 200 11.04 1.56 18.24
CA HIS A 200 12.08 1.37 17.25
C HIS A 200 13.41 1.74 17.91
N HIS A 201 14.21 0.73 18.24
CA HIS A 201 15.60 0.91 18.67
C HIS A 201 16.47 0.86 17.40
N ASP A 202 17.23 1.93 17.17
CA ASP A 202 18.29 1.99 16.14
C ASP A 202 19.42 0.98 16.45
#